data_AF-A0A1G1J1W7-F1
#
_entry.id   AF-A0A1G1J1W7-F1
#
_cell.length_a   1.000
_cell.length_b   1.000
_cell.length_c   1.000
_cell.angle_alpha   90.00
_cell.angle_beta   90.00
_cell.angle_gamma   90.00
#
_symmetry.space_group_name_H-M   'P 1'
#
loop_
_entity.id
_entity.type
_entity.pdbx_description
1 polymer ?
#
loop_
_entity_poly.entity_id
_entity_poly.type
_entity_poly.pdbx_seq_one_letter_code
_entity_poly.pdbx_strand_id
1 'polypeptide(L)'
;MLKSNQTGRFYTGQTVNLKKRLKEHREQKTSFGKRNSDIDLAHKIKVASRKEARKIEGFIKRQKSHTFIERLQKGQIVIPRLRMK
;
A
#
# COMPACT_ATOMS: atom_id res chain seq x y z
N MET A 1 -2.11 -0.80 -1.33
CA MET A 1 -2.07 0.12 -0.18
C MET A 1 -3.39 -0.01 0.54
N LEU A 2 -3.34 -0.13 1.86
CA LEU A 2 -4.53 -0.19 2.71
C LEU A 2 -4.57 1.04 3.60
N LYS A 3 -5.76 1.50 3.97
CA LYS A 3 -5.97 2.62 4.88
C LYS A 3 -6.80 2.13 6.06
N SER A 4 -6.42 2.54 7.26
CA SER A 4 -7.25 2.44 8.44
C SER A 4 -8.19 3.64 8.47
N ASN A 5 -9.51 3.41 8.46
CA ASN A 5 -10.46 4.51 8.63
C ASN A 5 -10.50 5.00 10.08
N GLN A 6 -10.16 4.13 11.03
CA GLN A 6 -10.10 4.47 12.45
C GLN A 6 -8.97 5.44 12.78
N THR A 7 -7.77 5.23 12.23
CA THR A 7 -6.57 6.01 12.59
C THR A 7 -6.05 6.91 11.47
N GLY A 8 -6.64 6.82 10.28
CA GLY A 8 -6.13 7.47 9.07
C GLY A 8 -4.81 6.90 8.55
N ARG A 9 -4.19 5.93 9.25
CA ARG A 9 -2.87 5.41 8.89
C ARG A 9 -2.91 4.56 7.63
N PHE A 10 -1.84 4.67 6.85
CA PHE A 10 -1.66 3.91 5.63
C PHE A 10 -0.70 2.74 5.82
N TYR A 11 -1.08 1.58 5.29
CA TYR A 11 -0.21 0.43 5.09
C TYR A 11 0.23 0.34 3.63
N THR A 12 1.55 0.36 3.42
CA THR A 12 2.16 0.17 2.10
C THR A 12 2.89 -1.16 2.06
N GLY A 13 2.44 -2.05 1.17
CA GLY A 13 3.04 -3.35 0.95
C GLY A 13 2.63 -3.94 -0.40
N GLN A 14 3.43 -4.89 -0.88
CA GLN A 14 3.17 -5.68 -2.07
C GLN A 14 2.60 -7.07 -1.74
N THR A 15 1.75 -7.59 -2.62
CA THR A 15 1.19 -8.94 -2.52
C THR A 15 0.83 -9.46 -3.91
N VAL A 16 0.92 -10.78 -4.10
CA VAL A 16 0.40 -11.44 -5.30
C VAL A 16 -1.11 -11.68 -5.21
N ASN A 17 -1.63 -11.84 -3.98
CA ASN A 17 -3.05 -12.06 -3.75
C ASN A 17 -3.60 -10.96 -2.83
N LEU A 18 -4.30 -10.00 -3.45
CA LEU A 18 -4.87 -8.85 -2.76
C LEU A 18 -5.98 -9.26 -1.79
N LYS A 19 -6.84 -10.21 -2.20
CA LYS A 19 -7.98 -10.68 -1.39
C LYS A 19 -7.49 -11.33 -0.10
N LYS A 20 -6.53 -12.25 -0.22
CA LYS A 20 -5.93 -12.91 0.95
C LYS A 20 -5.33 -11.87 1.90
N ARG A 21 -4.55 -10.93 1.37
CA ARG A 21 -3.90 -9.91 2.19
C ARG A 21 -4.90 -9.02 2.92
N LEU A 22 -5.94 -8.55 2.22
CA LEU A 22 -6.99 -7.73 2.84
C LEU A 22 -7.69 -8.51 3.96
N LYS A 23 -8.00 -9.80 3.72
CA LYS A 23 -8.59 -10.68 4.73
C LYS A 23 -7.70 -10.81 5.96
N GLU A 24 -6.39 -11.06 5.79
CA GLU A 24 -5.43 -11.18 6.90
C GLU A 24 -5.33 -9.89 7.74
N HIS A 25 -5.44 -8.72 7.10
CA HIS A 25 -5.47 -7.44 7.81
C HIS A 25 -6.78 -7.23 8.58
N ARG A 26 -7.93 -7.54 7.97
CA ARG A 26 -9.26 -7.45 8.62
C ARG A 26 -9.42 -8.47 9.76
N GLU A 27 -8.89 -9.67 9.59
CA GLU A 27 -8.85 -10.72 10.63
C GLU A 27 -7.78 -10.47 11.71
N GLN A 28 -7.12 -9.30 11.71
CA GLN A 28 -6.13 -8.92 12.72
C GLN A 28 -4.95 -9.91 12.85
N LYS A 29 -4.63 -10.65 11.78
CA LYS A 29 -3.52 -11.61 11.75
C LYS A 29 -2.16 -10.94 11.60
N THR A 30 -2.15 -9.65 11.31
CA THR A 30 -0.92 -8.84 11.15
C THR A 30 -0.81 -7.80 12.25
N SER A 31 0.41 -7.41 12.61
CA SER A 31 0.66 -6.36 13.61
C SER A 31 -0.04 -5.02 13.26
N PHE A 32 -0.16 -4.71 11.96
CA PHE A 32 -0.94 -3.55 11.50
C PHE A 32 -2.45 -3.74 11.70
N GLY A 33 -2.97 -4.94 11.38
CA GLY A 33 -4.39 -5.28 11.58
C GLY A 33 -4.82 -5.27 13.05
N LYS A 34 -3.98 -5.80 13.95
CA LYS A 34 -4.26 -5.77 15.40
C LYS A 34 -4.41 -4.37 15.98
N ARG A 35 -3.74 -3.37 15.37
CA ARG A 35 -3.76 -1.97 15.81
C ARG A 35 -4.79 -1.12 15.06
N ASN A 36 -5.44 -1.68 14.04
CA ASN A 36 -6.34 -0.96 13.14
C ASN A 36 -7.46 -1.91 12.72
N SER A 37 -8.62 -1.80 13.36
CA SER A 37 -9.74 -2.73 13.16
C SER A 37 -10.45 -2.50 11.82
N ASP A 38 -10.57 -1.23 11.40
CA ASP A 38 -11.33 -0.84 10.20
C ASP A 38 -10.40 -0.54 9.00
N ILE A 39 -10.01 -1.59 8.26
CA ILE A 39 -9.05 -1.49 7.15
C ILE A 39 -9.75 -1.68 5.80
N ASP A 40 -9.56 -0.69 4.92
CA ASP A 40 -10.05 -0.71 3.56
C ASP A 40 -8.95 -0.53 2.48
N LEU A 41 -9.29 -0.86 1.23
CA LEU A 41 -8.39 -0.80 0.09
C LEU A 41 -8.32 0.62 -0.47
N ALA A 42 -7.28 1.36 -0.10
CA ALA A 42 -7.12 2.74 -0.52
C ALA A 42 -6.60 2.90 -1.96
N HIS A 43 -5.63 2.07 -2.38
CA HIS A 43 -5.03 2.17 -3.71
C HIS A 43 -4.36 0.85 -4.11
N LYS A 44 -4.37 0.51 -5.41
CA LYS A 44 -3.71 -0.69 -5.95
C LYS A 44 -2.89 -0.35 -7.20
N ILE A 45 -1.67 -0.87 -7.25
CA ILE A 45 -0.76 -0.73 -8.39
C ILE A 45 -0.48 -2.12 -8.92
N LYS A 46 -0.84 -2.37 -10.18
CA LYS A 46 -0.52 -3.63 -10.87
C LYS A 46 0.86 -3.51 -11.49
N VAL A 47 1.69 -4.52 -11.27
CA VAL A 47 3.08 -4.59 -11.77
C VAL A 47 3.33 -5.97 -12.34
N ALA A 48 4.20 -6.08 -13.33
CA ALA A 48 4.48 -7.35 -14.00
C ALA A 48 5.47 -8.21 -13.20
N SER A 49 6.40 -7.57 -12.47
CA SER A 49 7.46 -8.28 -11.76
C SER A 49 7.51 -7.96 -10.27
N ARG A 50 7.85 -8.96 -9.45
CA ARG A 50 8.14 -8.79 -8.02
C ARG A 50 9.27 -7.79 -7.78
N LYS A 51 10.25 -7.72 -8.70
CA LYS A 51 11.37 -6.77 -8.60
C LYS A 51 10.89 -5.32 -8.77
N GLU A 52 9.94 -5.09 -9.68
CA GLU A 52 9.28 -3.77 -9.81
C GLU A 52 8.44 -3.44 -8.59
N ALA A 53 7.67 -4.41 -8.09
CA ALA A 53 6.87 -4.25 -6.86
C ALA A 53 7.74 -3.74 -5.70
N ARG A 54 8.90 -4.37 -5.47
CA ARG A 54 9.85 -4.00 -4.42
C ARG A 54 10.41 -2.59 -4.61
N LYS A 55 10.77 -2.21 -5.84
CA LYS A 55 11.28 -0.86 -6.11
C LYS A 55 10.21 0.21 -5.87
N ILE A 56 8.98 -0.04 -6.30
CA ILE A 56 7.84 0.87 -6.09
C ILE A 56 7.50 0.98 -4.60
N GLU A 57 7.41 -0.16 -3.89
CA GLU A 57 7.17 -0.19 -2.45
C GLU A 57 8.26 0.61 -1.70
N GLY A 58 9.53 0.38 -2.04
CA GLY A 58 10.66 1.10 -1.47
C GLY A 58 10.67 2.59 -1.81
N PHE A 59 10.26 2.98 -3.03
CA PHE A 59 10.10 4.38 -3.41
C PHE A 59 9.03 5.07 -2.56
N ILE A 60 7.85 4.49 -2.43
CA ILE A 60 6.75 5.04 -1.61
C ILE A 60 7.20 5.15 -0.14
N LYS A 61 7.81 4.09 0.41
CA LYS A 61 8.29 4.09 1.80
C LYS A 61 9.38 5.13 2.06
N ARG A 62 10.24 5.42 1.07
CA ARG A 62 11.30 6.43 1.18
C ARG A 62 10.77 7.86 1.24
N GLN A 63 9.60 8.15 0.66
CA GLN A 63 9.02 9.49 0.73
C GLN A 63 8.71 9.91 2.17
N LYS A 64 8.38 8.95 3.06
CA LYS A 64 8.07 9.19 4.49
C LYS A 64 7.09 10.35 4.74
N SER A 65 6.25 10.66 3.76
CA SER A 65 5.34 11.81 3.78
C SER A 65 3.91 11.32 3.72
N HIS A 66 3.11 11.72 4.71
CA HIS A 66 1.68 11.43 4.75
C HIS A 66 0.95 12.08 3.57
N THR A 67 1.24 13.36 3.32
CA THR A 67 0.69 14.12 2.20
C THR A 67 1.02 13.47 0.85
N PHE A 68 2.22 12.91 0.68
CA PHE A 68 2.57 12.17 -0.52
C PHE A 68 1.65 10.95 -0.72
N ILE A 69 1.43 10.17 0.33
CA ILE A 69 0.57 8.98 0.28
C ILE A 69 -0.88 9.35 -0.03
N GLU A 70 -1.39 10.44 0.56
CA GLU A 70 -2.73 10.94 0.27
C GLU A 70 -2.88 11.41 -1.18
N ARG A 71 -1.89 12.17 -1.70
CA ARG A 71 -1.90 12.62 -3.09
C ARG A 71 -1.80 11.45 -4.07
N LEU A 72 -1.00 10.43 -3.74
CA LEU A 72 -0.94 9.17 -4.49
C LEU A 72 -2.29 8.43 -4.47
N GLN A 73 -2.97 8.36 -3.32
CA GLN A 73 -4.30 7.78 -3.22
C GLN A 73 -5.32 8.54 -4.09
N LYS A 74 -5.28 9.88 -4.07
CA LYS A 74 -6.15 10.76 -4.86
C LYS A 74 -5.82 10.75 -6.37
N GLY A 75 -4.80 10.01 -6.81
CA GLY A 75 -4.37 9.97 -8.21
C GLY A 75 -3.66 11.24 -8.69
N GLN A 76 -3.29 12.15 -7.78
CA GLN A 76 -2.56 13.38 -8.10
C GLN A 76 -1.07 13.15 -8.34
N ILE A 77 -0.58 11.96 -7.99
CA ILE A 77 0.81 11.54 -8.21
C ILE A 77 0.75 10.21 -8.94
N VAL A 78 1.41 10.16 -10.10
CA VAL A 78 1.65 8.92 -10.83
C VAL A 78 3.05 8.42 -10.50
N ILE A 79 3.17 7.16 -10.09
CA ILE A 79 4.49 6.54 -9.94
C ILE A 79 4.97 6.17 -11.33
N PRO A 80 6.07 6.75 -11.84
CA PRO A 80 6.58 6.41 -13.15
C PRO A 80 6.88 4.91 -13.19
N ARG A 81 6.49 4.24 -14.27
CA ARG A 81 6.92 2.86 -14.55
C ARG A 81 8.44 2.89 -14.54
N LEU A 82 9.03 2.34 -13.48
CA LEU A 82 10.48 2.30 -13.31
C LEU A 82 11.01 1.37 -14.40
N ARG A 83 11.38 1.93 -15.56
CA ARG A 83 12.02 1.18 -16.64
C ARG A 83 13.20 0.42 -16.04
N MET A 84 13.09 -0.90 -16.02
CA MET A 84 14.23 -1.75 -15.75
C MET A 84 15.10 -1.70 -17.01
N LYS A 85 16.19 -0.93 -16.95
CA LYS A 85 17.38 -1.24 -17.75
C LYS A 85 17.92 -2.59 -17.30
#